data_AF-A0A453MQ53-F1
#
_entry.id   AF-A0A453MQ53-F1
#
_cell.length_a   1.000
_cell.length_b   1.000
_cell.length_c   1.000
_cell.angle_alpha   90.00
_cell.angle_beta   90.00
_cell.angle_gamma   90.00
#
_symmetry.space_group_name_H-M   'P 1'
#
loop_
_entity.id
_entity.type
_entity.pdbx_description
1 polymer ?
#
loop_
_entity_poly.entity_id
_entity_poly.type
_entity_poly.pdbx_seq_one_letter_code
_entity_poly.pdbx_strand_id
1 'polypeptide(L)'
;MIGEPVMLVWAGVHCVTVIYCLDGARIGIQYETFFAGEPCEIYHCVLESKSFLEKMTVTEHTLPFFLPIREVETDHLSSNAIRFIDHLEEILQSYIDRREQVSIRFRSCSQISWTSLRYLSLFRVRLIKELYGNQIGELFYSLPYTLIEFTLEDFECKVTVSIRYSDLILTLPSQARVLAWPLRSAKRISAADRRAQPVPSRLSYAENALKTLSLPEAYAEIVLELPRALKQMFYSQESD
;
A
#
# COMPACT_ATOMS: atom_id res chain seq x y z
N MET A 1 40.82 -2.31 -12.26
CA MET A 1 39.49 -2.41 -12.90
C MET A 1 38.50 -1.89 -11.88
N ILE A 2 37.84 -0.80 -12.25
CA ILE A 2 36.99 0.01 -11.38
C ILE A 2 35.77 -0.82 -11.03
N GLY A 3 35.51 -0.96 -9.73
CA GLY A 3 34.40 -1.74 -9.21
C GLY A 3 33.08 -1.21 -9.74
N GLU A 4 32.30 -2.10 -10.36
CA GLU A 4 30.89 -1.86 -10.60
C GLU A 4 30.21 -1.59 -9.26
N PRO A 5 29.46 -0.49 -9.12
CA PRO A 5 28.67 -0.29 -7.92
C PRO A 5 27.59 -1.38 -7.93
N VAL A 6 27.68 -2.21 -6.92
CA VAL A 6 26.68 -3.20 -6.52
C VAL A 6 25.30 -2.52 -6.50
N MET A 7 24.52 -2.67 -7.57
CA MET A 7 23.07 -2.40 -7.60
C MET A 7 22.32 -3.47 -6.78
N LEU A 8 22.72 -3.64 -5.52
CA LEU A 8 21.96 -4.36 -4.50
C LEU A 8 21.38 -3.33 -3.53
N VAL A 9 20.54 -2.40 -3.97
CA VAL A 9 19.75 -1.63 -3.01
C VAL A 9 18.42 -1.19 -3.61
N TRP A 10 17.34 -1.55 -2.90
CA TRP A 10 15.95 -1.13 -3.05
C TRP A 10 15.06 -1.90 -4.05
N ALA A 11 14.44 -2.98 -3.55
CA ALA A 11 13.10 -3.39 -4.01
C ALA A 11 12.04 -2.41 -3.49
N GLY A 12 12.27 -1.10 -3.67
CA GLY A 12 11.39 -0.01 -3.26
C GLY A 12 10.65 0.57 -4.45
N VAL A 13 9.54 1.26 -4.17
CA VAL A 13 8.92 2.19 -5.11
C VAL A 13 9.67 3.51 -5.01
N HIS A 14 10.04 4.08 -6.14
CA HIS A 14 10.68 5.39 -6.18
C HIS A 14 10.05 6.26 -7.25
N CYS A 15 9.72 7.50 -6.90
CA CYS A 15 9.33 8.56 -7.80
C CYS A 15 10.55 9.48 -8.02
N VAL A 16 10.83 9.82 -9.27
CA VAL A 16 11.90 10.74 -9.66
C VAL A 16 11.28 11.92 -10.39
N THR A 17 11.58 13.12 -9.92
CA THR A 17 11.08 14.36 -10.52
C THR A 17 12.08 14.93 -11.52
N VAL A 18 11.62 15.21 -12.73
CA VAL A 18 12.38 15.84 -13.81
C VAL A 18 11.68 17.14 -14.21
N ILE A 19 12.42 18.25 -14.18
CA ILE A 19 11.92 19.58 -14.52
C ILE A 19 12.56 20.02 -15.84
N TYR A 20 11.74 20.52 -16.77
CA TYR A 20 12.21 21.02 -18.07
C TYR A 20 11.46 22.28 -18.49
N CYS A 21 12.15 23.14 -19.26
CA CYS A 21 11.57 24.37 -19.79
C CYS A 21 10.75 24.07 -21.04
N LEU A 22 9.59 24.72 -21.17
CA LEU A 22 8.75 24.69 -22.37
C LEU A 22 8.74 26.06 -23.05
N ASP A 23 8.25 26.11 -24.29
CA ASP A 23 8.10 27.38 -25.00
C ASP A 23 7.15 28.33 -24.26
N GLY A 24 7.55 29.61 -24.14
CA GLY A 24 6.82 30.63 -23.38
C GLY A 24 7.20 30.62 -21.89
N ALA A 25 6.35 31.22 -21.06
CA ALA A 25 6.51 31.23 -19.60
C ALA A 25 5.93 29.95 -18.96
N ARG A 26 6.36 28.79 -19.48
CA ARG A 26 5.86 27.47 -19.09
C ARG A 26 6.98 26.55 -18.60
N ILE A 27 6.67 25.77 -17.58
CA ILE A 27 7.57 24.76 -16.98
C ILE A 27 6.87 23.42 -17.00
N GLY A 28 7.51 22.41 -17.57
CA GLY A 28 7.07 21.03 -17.50
C GLY A 28 7.71 20.30 -16.32
N ILE A 29 6.91 19.51 -15.62
CA ILE A 29 7.33 18.63 -14.55
C ILE A 29 6.90 17.22 -14.94
N GLN A 30 7.84 16.28 -14.82
CA GLN A 30 7.62 14.86 -15.08
C GLN A 30 7.99 14.06 -13.84
N TYR A 31 7.08 13.22 -13.40
CA TYR A 31 7.23 12.29 -12.30
C TYR A 31 7.38 10.88 -12.87
N GLU A 32 8.60 10.37 -12.88
CA GLU A 32 8.92 9.02 -13.33
C GLU A 32 8.86 8.05 -12.16
N THR A 33 8.06 7.00 -12.28
CA THR A 33 7.87 6.04 -11.20
C THR A 33 8.60 4.75 -11.52
N PHE A 34 9.25 4.17 -10.51
CA PHE A 34 10.02 2.95 -10.62
C PHE A 34 9.58 1.97 -9.55
N PHE A 35 9.53 0.69 -9.90
CA PHE A 35 9.28 -0.39 -8.96
C PHE A 35 10.30 -1.49 -9.18
N ALA A 36 11.10 -1.76 -8.14
CA ALA A 36 12.19 -2.74 -8.21
C ALA A 36 13.12 -2.52 -9.42
N GLY A 37 13.46 -1.25 -9.68
CA GLY A 37 14.33 -0.84 -10.80
C GLY A 37 13.65 -0.73 -12.17
N GLU A 38 12.40 -1.19 -12.30
CA GLU A 38 11.67 -1.14 -13.57
C GLU A 38 10.78 0.11 -13.68
N PRO A 39 10.82 0.84 -14.81
CA PRO A 39 9.97 2.01 -15.02
C PRO A 39 8.49 1.63 -15.12
N CYS A 40 7.64 2.34 -14.40
CA CYS A 40 6.20 2.10 -14.31
C CYS A 40 5.41 3.11 -15.14
N GLU A 41 4.62 3.96 -14.51
CA GLU A 41 3.89 5.04 -15.16
C GLU A 41 4.66 6.36 -15.04
N ILE A 42 4.48 7.23 -16.01
CA ILE A 42 5.04 8.57 -16.01
C ILE A 42 3.87 9.54 -15.90
N TYR A 43 3.92 10.42 -14.91
CA TYR A 43 2.94 11.50 -14.76
C TYR A 43 3.59 12.82 -15.15
N HIS A 44 2.82 13.72 -15.72
CA HIS A 44 3.30 15.07 -16.01
C HIS A 44 2.35 16.13 -15.48
N CYS A 45 2.91 17.31 -15.26
CA CYS A 45 2.21 18.53 -14.87
C CYS A 45 2.90 19.71 -15.57
N VAL A 46 2.11 20.64 -16.12
CA VAL A 46 2.61 21.86 -16.76
C VAL A 46 2.16 23.06 -15.95
N LEU A 47 3.14 23.84 -15.53
CA LEU A 47 2.93 25.11 -14.85
C LEU A 47 3.07 26.25 -15.86
N GLU A 48 2.14 27.19 -15.87
CA GLU A 48 2.17 28.37 -16.71
C GLU A 48 2.00 29.64 -15.87
N SER A 49 2.75 30.68 -16.25
CA SER A 49 2.47 32.06 -15.84
C SER A 49 2.12 32.87 -17.07
N LYS A 50 0.89 33.39 -17.12
CA LYS A 50 0.40 34.20 -18.26
C LYS A 50 0.96 35.63 -18.27
N SER A 51 1.46 36.11 -17.13
CA SER A 51 2.06 37.43 -16.97
C SER A 51 2.91 37.48 -15.70
N PHE A 52 3.88 38.40 -15.64
CA PHE A 52 4.70 38.62 -14.44
C PHE A 52 3.89 39.01 -13.18
N LEU A 53 2.66 39.50 -13.37
CA LEU A 53 1.73 39.84 -12.29
C LEU A 53 0.77 38.71 -11.93
N GLU A 54 0.68 37.68 -12.77
CA GLU A 54 -0.30 36.60 -12.63
C GLU A 54 0.33 35.40 -11.92
N LYS A 55 -0.40 34.86 -10.94
CA LYS A 55 0.02 33.69 -10.17
C LYS A 55 0.30 32.54 -11.15
N MET A 56 1.38 31.79 -10.91
CA MET A 56 1.65 30.55 -11.64
C MET A 56 0.51 29.55 -11.37
N THR A 57 0.05 28.86 -12.40
CA THR A 57 -1.08 27.92 -12.30
C THR A 57 -0.78 26.60 -13.01
N VAL A 58 -1.47 25.53 -12.61
CA VAL A 58 -1.42 24.24 -13.30
C VAL A 58 -2.35 24.29 -14.52
N THR A 59 -1.81 24.04 -15.71
CA THR A 59 -2.57 24.11 -16.98
C THR A 59 -2.93 22.73 -17.53
N GLU A 60 -1.98 21.80 -17.51
CA GLU A 60 -2.13 20.44 -18.05
C GLU A 60 -1.51 19.43 -17.08
N HIS A 61 -2.14 18.27 -16.91
CA HIS A 61 -1.55 17.17 -16.15
C HIS A 61 -2.16 15.80 -16.51
N THR A 62 -1.39 14.72 -16.26
CA THR A 62 -1.89 13.33 -16.29
C THR A 62 -2.04 12.71 -14.91
N LEU A 63 -1.88 13.50 -13.86
CA LEU A 63 -2.04 13.04 -12.47
C LEU A 63 -3.45 12.47 -12.24
N PRO A 64 -3.59 11.40 -11.44
CA PRO A 64 -4.88 10.80 -11.15
C PRO A 64 -5.88 11.83 -10.60
N PHE A 65 -7.12 11.81 -11.11
CA PHE A 65 -8.13 12.84 -10.84
C PHE A 65 -8.54 12.96 -9.36
N PHE A 66 -8.28 11.93 -8.56
CA PHE A 66 -8.58 11.92 -7.12
C PHE A 66 -7.45 12.54 -6.28
N LEU A 67 -6.32 12.92 -6.88
CA LEU A 67 -5.28 13.68 -6.18
C LEU A 67 -5.70 15.16 -6.05
N PRO A 68 -5.43 15.80 -4.91
CA PRO A 68 -5.92 17.14 -4.59
C PRO A 68 -5.11 18.26 -5.26
N ILE A 69 -4.91 18.19 -6.58
CA ILE A 69 -3.99 19.09 -7.31
C ILE A 69 -4.35 20.57 -7.11
N ARG A 70 -5.63 20.92 -7.14
CA ARG A 70 -6.11 22.30 -6.96
C ARG A 70 -5.87 22.85 -5.56
N GLU A 71 -5.96 21.99 -4.54
CA GLU A 71 -5.71 22.35 -3.15
C GLU A 71 -4.22 22.61 -2.97
N VAL A 72 -3.37 21.67 -3.42
CA VAL A 72 -1.90 21.80 -3.42
C VAL A 72 -1.43 23.04 -4.20
N GLU A 73 -2.04 23.32 -5.35
CA GLU A 73 -1.80 24.54 -6.15
C GLU A 73 -2.16 25.81 -5.38
N THR A 74 -3.31 25.81 -4.70
CA THR A 74 -3.78 26.97 -3.93
C THR A 74 -2.84 27.25 -2.75
N ASP A 75 -2.43 26.20 -2.05
CA ASP A 75 -1.66 26.29 -0.81
C ASP A 75 -0.17 26.57 -1.04
N HIS A 76 0.42 25.97 -2.08
CA HIS A 76 1.87 26.01 -2.26
C HIS A 76 2.32 26.86 -3.44
N LEU A 77 1.63 26.82 -4.58
CA LEU A 77 2.14 27.40 -5.84
C LEU A 77 2.23 28.93 -5.81
N SER A 78 1.38 29.61 -5.02
CA SER A 78 1.49 31.08 -4.81
C SER A 78 2.72 31.47 -4.02
N SER A 79 3.23 30.57 -3.18
CA SER A 79 4.34 30.85 -2.29
C SER A 79 5.67 30.46 -2.92
N ASN A 80 5.76 29.23 -3.44
CA ASN A 80 6.99 28.64 -3.93
C ASN A 80 6.67 27.42 -4.80
N ALA A 81 7.05 27.47 -6.08
CA ALA A 81 6.88 26.36 -7.02
C ALA A 81 7.60 25.08 -6.56
N ILE A 82 8.75 25.20 -5.87
CA ILE A 82 9.47 24.04 -5.33
C ILE A 82 8.63 23.34 -4.25
N ARG A 83 7.97 24.09 -3.35
CA ARG A 83 7.08 23.49 -2.34
C ARG A 83 5.88 22.76 -2.96
N PHE A 84 5.35 23.31 -4.05
CA PHE A 84 4.29 22.65 -4.81
C PHE A 84 4.79 21.33 -5.39
N ILE A 85 5.97 21.33 -6.02
CA ILE A 85 6.59 20.15 -6.63
C ILE A 85 6.86 19.08 -5.58
N ASP A 86 7.52 19.45 -4.47
CA ASP A 86 7.91 18.53 -3.39
C ASP A 86 6.67 17.89 -2.73
N HIS A 87 5.64 18.68 -2.43
CA HIS A 87 4.45 18.16 -1.77
C HIS A 87 3.63 17.25 -2.70
N LEU A 88 3.56 17.60 -4.00
CA LEU A 88 2.90 16.75 -4.99
C LEU A 88 3.67 15.44 -5.21
N GLU A 89 5.01 15.48 -5.21
CA GLU A 89 5.86 14.29 -5.24
C GLU A 89 5.58 13.37 -4.05
N GLU A 90 5.49 13.92 -2.84
CA GLU A 90 5.21 13.17 -1.62
C GLU A 90 3.84 12.47 -1.67
N ILE A 91 2.79 13.19 -2.09
CA ILE A 91 1.46 12.61 -2.29
C ILE A 91 1.49 11.48 -3.32
N LEU A 92 2.18 11.70 -4.45
CA LEU A 92 2.27 10.74 -5.54
C LEU A 92 3.05 9.49 -5.13
N GLN A 93 4.19 9.66 -4.47
CA GLN A 93 5.01 8.58 -3.91
C GLN A 93 4.17 7.71 -2.96
N SER A 94 3.47 8.31 -2.00
CA SER A 94 2.65 7.56 -1.04
C SER A 94 1.44 6.88 -1.69
N TYR A 95 0.85 7.47 -2.73
CA TYR A 95 -0.15 6.78 -3.56
C TYR A 95 0.44 5.54 -4.25
N ILE A 96 1.59 5.65 -4.90
CA ILE A 96 2.21 4.53 -5.61
C ILE A 96 2.66 3.46 -4.62
N ASP A 97 3.25 3.83 -3.49
CA ASP A 97 3.63 2.89 -2.42
C ASP A 97 2.45 2.03 -1.98
N ARG A 98 1.30 2.65 -1.68
CA ARG A 98 0.09 1.92 -1.28
C ARG A 98 -0.45 1.08 -2.42
N ARG A 99 -0.45 1.61 -3.65
CA ARG A 99 -0.91 0.90 -4.84
C ARG A 99 -0.06 -0.34 -5.09
N GLU A 100 1.27 -0.25 -5.12
CA GLU A 100 2.17 -1.38 -5.40
C GLU A 100 2.22 -2.39 -4.25
N GLN A 101 1.94 -1.98 -3.01
CA GLN A 101 1.73 -2.93 -1.91
C GLN A 101 0.51 -3.84 -2.14
N VAL A 102 -0.52 -3.35 -2.84
CA VAL A 102 -1.77 -4.08 -3.16
C VAL A 102 -1.74 -4.68 -4.56
N SER A 103 -1.10 -4.00 -5.50
CA SER A 103 -1.04 -4.29 -6.92
C SER A 103 0.00 -5.35 -7.18
N ILE A 104 -0.49 -6.47 -7.66
CA ILE A 104 0.28 -7.66 -7.96
C ILE A 104 0.61 -7.58 -9.43
N ARG A 105 1.54 -6.69 -9.77
CA ARG A 105 2.00 -6.59 -11.14
C ARG A 105 3.23 -7.47 -11.30
N PHE A 106 2.99 -8.74 -11.64
CA PHE A 106 3.93 -9.54 -12.42
C PHE A 106 4.19 -8.78 -13.74
N ARG A 107 5.20 -7.91 -13.76
CA ARG A 107 5.94 -7.69 -15.00
C ARG A 107 6.94 -8.83 -15.07
N SER A 108 6.68 -9.76 -16.00
CA SER A 108 7.43 -10.99 -16.28
C SER A 108 8.89 -10.98 -15.80
N CYS A 109 9.14 -11.51 -14.61
CA CYS A 109 10.50 -11.91 -14.23
C CYS A 109 10.73 -13.33 -14.79
N SER A 110 10.80 -13.46 -16.10
CA SER A 110 10.98 -14.74 -16.79
C SER A 110 12.41 -15.29 -16.70
N GLN A 111 13.23 -14.79 -15.76
CA GLN A 111 14.66 -15.11 -15.72
C GLN A 111 15.28 -15.19 -14.33
N ILE A 112 14.50 -15.55 -13.30
CA ILE A 112 15.09 -15.99 -12.04
C ILE A 112 14.99 -17.51 -11.95
N SER A 113 16.15 -18.16 -12.10
CA SER A 113 16.34 -19.58 -11.85
C SER A 113 16.07 -19.89 -10.37
N TRP A 114 15.06 -20.73 -10.12
CA TRP A 114 14.61 -21.17 -8.79
C TRP A 114 15.65 -21.95 -7.96
N THR A 115 16.87 -22.16 -8.46
CA THR A 115 17.91 -22.95 -7.79
C THR A 115 18.76 -22.16 -6.79
N SER A 116 18.62 -20.84 -6.71
CA SER A 116 19.40 -20.01 -5.77
C SER A 116 18.65 -19.71 -4.46
N LEU A 117 18.17 -20.76 -3.79
CA LEU A 117 17.41 -20.69 -2.52
C LEU A 117 18.29 -20.36 -1.28
N ARG A 118 19.52 -19.87 -1.47
CA ARG A 118 20.41 -19.43 -0.37
C ARG A 118 20.41 -17.92 -0.12
N TYR A 119 19.75 -17.12 -0.96
CA TYR A 119 19.60 -15.67 -0.80
C TYR A 119 18.21 -15.27 -0.27
N LEU A 120 17.58 -16.16 0.50
CA LEU A 120 16.20 -16.01 0.98
C LEU A 120 15.98 -14.98 2.09
N SER A 121 17.03 -14.32 2.61
CA SER A 121 16.88 -13.27 3.63
C SER A 121 16.71 -11.86 3.05
N LEU A 122 16.83 -11.67 1.73
CA LEU A 122 16.82 -10.36 1.07
C LEU A 122 15.75 -10.20 -0.02
N PHE A 123 15.05 -11.27 -0.40
CA PHE A 123 13.83 -11.21 -1.20
C PHE A 123 12.59 -11.28 -0.28
N ARG A 124 12.45 -10.28 0.59
CA ARG A 124 11.16 -9.93 1.20
C ARG A 124 10.48 -8.91 0.28
N VAL A 125 9.16 -8.98 0.16
CA VAL A 125 8.26 -8.05 -0.56
C VAL A 125 7.95 -8.41 -2.03
N ARG A 126 6.91 -9.23 -2.21
CA ARG A 126 6.02 -9.29 -3.42
C ARG A 126 4.79 -10.21 -3.24
N LEU A 127 4.30 -10.36 -2.02
CA LEU A 127 3.85 -11.69 -1.60
C LEU A 127 2.47 -11.69 -0.94
N ILE A 128 1.47 -11.04 -1.53
CA ILE A 128 0.10 -11.09 -0.96
C ILE A 128 -0.72 -12.16 -1.70
N LYS A 129 -0.99 -12.02 -3.01
CA LYS A 129 -1.74 -13.05 -3.78
C LYS A 129 -0.85 -13.99 -4.60
N GLU A 130 0.42 -13.65 -4.86
CA GLU A 130 1.36 -14.56 -5.55
C GLU A 130 2.01 -15.59 -4.62
N LEU A 131 2.19 -15.25 -3.34
CA LEU A 131 2.72 -16.18 -2.34
C LEU A 131 1.63 -16.92 -1.58
N TYR A 132 0.46 -16.30 -1.43
CA TYR A 132 -0.63 -16.79 -0.59
C TYR A 132 -1.98 -16.71 -1.29
N GLY A 133 -2.01 -16.77 -2.63
CA GLY A 133 -3.19 -16.49 -3.47
C GLY A 133 -4.45 -17.30 -3.21
N ASN A 134 -4.35 -18.39 -2.45
CA ASN A 134 -5.49 -19.18 -2.03
C ASN A 134 -6.08 -18.67 -0.70
N GLN A 135 -5.27 -18.00 0.13
CA GLN A 135 -5.63 -17.55 1.47
C GLN A 135 -6.26 -16.15 1.49
N ILE A 136 -6.19 -15.38 0.41
CA ILE A 136 -6.81 -14.05 0.35
C ILE A 136 -8.04 -14.13 -0.51
N GLY A 137 -9.20 -13.96 0.14
CA GLY A 137 -10.49 -13.97 -0.52
C GLY A 137 -10.79 -12.65 -1.22
N GLU A 138 -11.81 -11.96 -0.72
CA GLU A 138 -12.26 -10.67 -1.25
C GLU A 138 -11.24 -9.59 -0.91
N LEU A 139 -10.89 -8.74 -1.90
CA LEU A 139 -10.02 -7.58 -1.76
C LEU A 139 -10.73 -6.37 -2.35
N PHE A 140 -10.87 -5.33 -1.54
CA PHE A 140 -11.49 -4.05 -1.87
C PHE A 140 -10.52 -2.91 -1.54
N TYR A 141 -10.48 -1.89 -2.38
CA TYR A 141 -9.70 -0.69 -2.12
C TYR A 141 -10.35 0.55 -2.75
N SER A 142 -10.15 1.71 -2.12
CA SER A 142 -10.50 3.01 -2.71
C SER A 142 -9.51 3.39 -3.82
N LEU A 143 -9.92 4.27 -4.74
CA LEU A 143 -9.04 4.76 -5.82
C LEU A 143 -7.68 5.32 -5.34
N PRO A 144 -7.61 6.16 -4.27
CA PRO A 144 -6.34 6.62 -3.73
C PRO A 144 -5.65 5.61 -2.80
N TYR A 145 -6.18 4.38 -2.66
CA TYR A 145 -5.70 3.36 -1.72
C TYR A 145 -5.67 3.82 -0.24
N THR A 146 -6.53 4.77 0.12
CA THR A 146 -6.69 5.25 1.50
C THR A 146 -7.54 4.35 2.38
N LEU A 147 -8.31 3.45 1.77
CA LEU A 147 -9.06 2.38 2.43
C LEU A 147 -8.73 1.10 1.67
N ILE A 148 -8.25 0.08 2.39
CA ILE A 148 -8.03 -1.26 1.85
C ILE A 148 -8.67 -2.24 2.81
N GLU A 149 -9.48 -3.14 2.28
CA GLU A 149 -10.17 -4.19 3.02
C GLU A 149 -9.96 -5.54 2.33
N PHE A 150 -9.62 -6.56 3.10
CA PHE A 150 -9.49 -7.90 2.55
C PHE A 150 -9.84 -9.00 3.56
N THR A 151 -10.14 -10.18 3.04
CA THR A 151 -10.41 -11.38 3.84
C THR A 151 -9.27 -12.37 3.77
N LEU A 152 -8.95 -12.99 4.90
CA LEU A 152 -8.15 -14.20 4.95
C LEU A 152 -9.06 -15.41 5.09
N GLU A 153 -8.91 -16.33 4.15
CA GLU A 153 -9.58 -17.61 4.01
C GLU A 153 -8.50 -18.70 4.15
N ASP A 154 -8.86 -19.96 4.36
CA ASP A 154 -7.97 -21.10 4.75
C ASP A 154 -7.58 -21.23 6.24
N PHE A 155 -8.28 -20.55 7.15
CA PHE A 155 -8.15 -20.78 8.60
C PHE A 155 -9.47 -21.31 9.20
N GLU A 156 -9.43 -21.87 10.42
CA GLU A 156 -10.64 -22.29 11.16
C GLU A 156 -11.60 -21.11 11.51
N CYS A 157 -11.18 -19.89 11.17
CA CYS A 157 -11.97 -18.67 11.24
C CYS A 157 -11.82 -17.86 9.95
N LYS A 158 -12.83 -17.07 9.58
CA LYS A 158 -12.65 -16.02 8.57
C LYS A 158 -11.98 -14.82 9.24
N VAL A 159 -10.91 -14.27 8.68
CA VAL A 159 -10.31 -13.02 9.22
C VAL A 159 -10.62 -11.88 8.26
N THR A 160 -11.15 -10.77 8.77
CA THR A 160 -11.35 -9.55 7.99
C THR A 160 -10.34 -8.50 8.43
N VAL A 161 -9.62 -7.93 7.48
CA VAL A 161 -8.66 -6.85 7.68
C VAL A 161 -9.21 -5.60 7.02
N SER A 162 -9.20 -4.47 7.74
CA SER A 162 -9.53 -3.15 7.21
C SER A 162 -8.47 -2.16 7.67
N ILE A 163 -7.83 -1.46 6.74
CA ILE A 163 -6.81 -0.45 7.01
C ILE A 163 -7.21 0.89 6.39
N ARG A 164 -6.88 1.97 7.09
CA ARG A 164 -7.18 3.33 6.66
C ARG A 164 -5.99 4.27 6.83
N TYR A 165 -5.85 5.15 5.86
CA TYR A 165 -4.87 6.22 5.83
C TYR A 165 -5.61 7.54 6.03
N SER A 166 -5.31 8.23 7.13
CA SER A 166 -5.92 9.52 7.47
C SER A 166 -5.39 10.67 6.62
N ASP A 167 -4.27 10.45 5.93
CA ASP A 167 -3.58 11.44 5.12
C ASP A 167 -3.06 10.78 3.83
N LEU A 168 -2.93 11.56 2.76
CA LEU A 168 -2.43 11.13 1.47
C LEU A 168 -0.92 10.92 1.45
N ILE A 169 -0.16 11.59 2.33
CA ILE A 169 1.30 11.43 2.43
C ILE A 169 1.73 10.18 3.20
N LEU A 170 0.81 9.46 3.84
CA LEU A 170 1.15 8.28 4.64
C LEU A 170 1.35 7.03 3.76
N THR A 171 2.50 6.37 3.94
CA THR A 171 2.82 5.06 3.35
C THR A 171 2.40 3.89 4.24
N LEU A 172 2.25 4.12 5.55
CA LEU A 172 1.73 3.17 6.54
C LEU A 172 0.34 3.58 7.03
N PRO A 173 -0.55 2.62 7.33
CA PRO A 173 -1.91 2.92 7.73
C PRO A 173 -1.97 3.55 9.12
N SER A 174 -2.73 4.64 9.24
CA SER A 174 -3.04 5.31 10.50
C SER A 174 -3.98 4.49 11.41
N GLN A 175 -4.87 3.71 10.79
CA GLN A 175 -5.84 2.88 11.47
C GLN A 175 -5.83 1.49 10.85
N ALA A 176 -5.90 0.48 11.70
CA ALA A 176 -6.04 -0.91 11.30
C ALA A 176 -7.05 -1.57 12.23
N ARG A 177 -7.93 -2.38 11.64
CA ARG A 177 -8.89 -3.22 12.35
C ARG A 177 -8.81 -4.63 11.80
N VAL A 178 -8.52 -5.59 12.68
CA VAL A 178 -8.42 -7.00 12.30
C VAL A 178 -9.34 -7.82 13.19
N LEU A 179 -10.29 -8.51 12.55
CA LEU A 179 -11.33 -9.27 13.24
C LEU A 179 -11.31 -10.72 12.77
N ALA A 180 -11.22 -11.65 13.72
CA ALA A 180 -11.38 -13.08 13.50
C ALA A 180 -12.83 -13.50 13.80
N TRP A 181 -13.49 -14.08 12.81
CA TRP A 181 -14.87 -14.54 12.84
C TRP A 181 -14.90 -16.07 12.99
N PRO A 182 -15.40 -16.60 14.11
CA PRO A 182 -15.50 -18.05 14.28
C PRO A 182 -16.41 -18.66 13.21
N LEU A 183 -15.93 -19.71 12.53
CA LEU A 183 -16.77 -20.49 11.62
C LEU A 183 -17.72 -21.37 12.44
N ARG A 184 -18.99 -21.45 12.01
CA ARG A 184 -20.07 -22.14 12.74
C ARG A 184 -19.81 -23.63 13.01
N SER A 185 -18.84 -24.24 12.34
CA SER A 185 -18.45 -25.64 12.50
C SER A 185 -17.54 -25.90 13.71
N ALA A 186 -16.97 -24.87 14.35
CA ALA A 186 -15.97 -25.04 15.41
C ALA A 186 -16.55 -25.40 16.80
N LYS A 187 -17.87 -25.38 17.01
CA LYS A 187 -18.47 -25.87 18.26
C LYS A 187 -19.89 -26.38 18.08
N ARG A 188 -20.17 -27.50 18.73
CA ARG A 188 -21.48 -28.18 18.83
C ARG A 188 -22.41 -27.32 19.68
N ILE A 189 -22.96 -26.26 19.09
CA ILE A 189 -23.86 -25.32 19.75
C ILE A 189 -25.17 -26.05 20.11
N SER A 190 -25.51 -26.02 21.40
CA SER A 190 -26.79 -26.49 21.91
C SER A 190 -27.95 -25.73 21.25
N ALA A 191 -29.09 -26.39 21.07
CA ALA A 191 -30.21 -25.92 20.24
C ALA A 191 -30.83 -24.55 20.61
N ALA A 192 -30.36 -23.90 21.68
CA ALA A 192 -30.84 -22.60 22.15
C ALA A 192 -30.20 -21.39 21.42
N ASP A 193 -29.02 -21.53 20.80
CA ASP A 193 -28.22 -20.37 20.36
C ASP A 193 -28.30 -20.07 18.84
N ARG A 194 -29.29 -20.65 18.14
CA ARG A 194 -29.45 -20.54 16.67
C ARG A 194 -29.76 -19.11 16.17
N ARG A 195 -29.86 -18.11 17.06
CA ARG A 195 -30.15 -16.70 16.73
C ARG A 195 -28.99 -15.73 17.06
N ALA A 196 -27.92 -16.16 17.71
CA ALA A 196 -26.79 -15.29 18.01
C ALA A 196 -25.88 -15.14 16.76
N GLN A 197 -25.62 -13.89 16.36
CA GLN A 197 -24.60 -13.60 15.36
C GLN A 197 -23.22 -13.94 15.94
N PRO A 198 -22.31 -14.58 15.19
CA PRO A 198 -20.96 -14.86 15.67
C PRO A 198 -20.27 -13.54 16.04
N VAL A 199 -19.85 -13.41 17.30
CA VAL A 199 -19.14 -12.23 17.78
C VAL A 199 -17.69 -12.31 17.31
N PRO A 200 -17.21 -11.33 16.52
CA PRO A 200 -15.82 -11.33 16.08
C PRO A 200 -14.90 -11.01 17.26
N SER A 201 -13.73 -11.62 17.24
CA SER A 201 -12.67 -11.27 18.18
C SER A 201 -11.59 -10.43 17.52
N ARG A 202 -11.11 -9.40 18.21
CA ARG A 202 -10.14 -8.44 17.69
C ARG A 202 -8.71 -8.96 17.84
N LEU A 203 -7.91 -8.88 16.78
CA LEU A 203 -6.50 -9.31 16.77
C LEU A 203 -5.58 -8.08 16.92
N SER A 204 -5.26 -7.70 18.15
CA SER A 204 -4.44 -6.50 18.42
C SER A 204 -3.01 -6.60 17.88
N TYR A 205 -2.40 -7.79 17.93
CA TYR A 205 -1.06 -8.02 17.39
C TYR A 205 -1.00 -7.73 15.87
N ALA A 206 -2.05 -8.13 15.15
CA ALA A 206 -2.19 -7.93 13.71
C ALA A 206 -2.38 -6.45 13.36
N GLU A 207 -3.20 -5.74 14.14
CA GLU A 207 -3.39 -4.29 13.97
C GLU A 207 -2.11 -3.51 14.22
N ASN A 208 -1.29 -3.92 15.20
CA ASN A 208 -0.01 -3.30 15.47
C ASN A 208 0.97 -3.55 14.32
N ALA A 209 1.07 -4.79 13.84
CA ALA A 209 1.92 -5.15 12.70
C ALA A 209 1.60 -4.30 11.47
N LEU A 210 0.31 -4.12 11.14
CA LEU A 210 -0.14 -3.30 10.01
C LEU A 210 0.25 -1.83 10.16
N LYS A 211 0.31 -1.29 11.38
CA LYS A 211 0.69 0.11 11.64
C LYS A 211 2.20 0.34 11.61
N THR A 212 2.99 -0.70 11.83
CA THR A 212 4.46 -0.58 11.97
C THR A 212 5.25 -1.12 10.80
N LEU A 213 4.65 -1.99 9.98
CA LEU A 213 5.31 -2.69 8.87
C LEU A 213 4.57 -2.43 7.56
N SER A 214 5.28 -2.60 6.44
CA SER A 214 4.63 -2.60 5.11
C SER A 214 3.56 -3.70 5.03
N LEU A 215 2.55 -3.53 4.19
CA LEU A 215 1.43 -4.49 4.10
C LEU A 215 1.89 -5.94 3.86
N PRO A 216 2.88 -6.23 2.98
CA PRO A 216 3.37 -7.59 2.78
C PRO A 216 4.09 -8.17 4.00
N GLU A 217 4.82 -7.36 4.75
CA GLU A 217 5.52 -7.79 5.96
C GLU A 217 4.54 -8.00 7.11
N ALA A 218 3.60 -7.07 7.30
CA ALA A 218 2.54 -7.20 8.27
C ALA A 218 1.70 -8.47 8.02
N TYR A 219 1.37 -8.76 6.75
CA TYR A 219 0.68 -9.99 6.39
C TYR A 219 1.44 -11.24 6.85
N ALA A 220 2.75 -11.30 6.60
CA ALA A 220 3.58 -12.43 7.01
C ALA A 220 3.54 -12.62 8.54
N GLU A 221 3.70 -11.54 9.31
CA GLU A 221 3.58 -11.58 10.77
C GLU A 221 2.18 -12.05 11.23
N ILE A 222 1.12 -11.57 10.56
CA ILE A 222 -0.26 -11.94 10.87
C ILE A 222 -0.44 -13.45 10.75
N VAL A 223 -0.10 -14.01 9.58
CA VAL A 223 -0.29 -15.43 9.27
C VAL A 223 0.56 -16.33 10.15
N LEU A 224 1.80 -15.92 10.48
CA LEU A 224 2.70 -16.69 11.35
C LEU A 224 2.15 -16.83 12.78
N GLU A 225 1.61 -15.75 13.36
CA GLU A 225 1.12 -15.76 14.75
C GLU A 225 -0.36 -16.15 14.87
N LEU A 226 -1.11 -16.16 13.77
CA LEU A 226 -2.56 -16.43 13.78
C LEU A 226 -2.92 -17.77 14.44
N PRO A 227 -2.29 -18.92 14.14
CA PRO A 227 -2.64 -20.20 14.77
C PRO A 227 -2.48 -20.18 16.29
N ARG A 228 -1.47 -19.45 16.81
CA ARG A 228 -1.23 -19.31 18.24
C ARG A 228 -2.30 -18.41 18.88
N ALA A 229 -2.63 -17.29 18.25
CA ALA A 229 -3.67 -16.39 18.71
C ALA A 229 -5.04 -17.08 18.77
N LEU A 230 -5.43 -17.81 17.72
CA LEU A 230 -6.70 -18.53 17.68
C LEU A 230 -6.80 -19.61 18.78
N LYS A 231 -5.71 -20.34 19.06
CA LYS A 231 -5.68 -21.31 20.15
C LYS A 231 -5.94 -20.65 21.51
N GLN A 232 -5.29 -19.52 21.78
CA GLN A 232 -5.50 -18.78 23.04
C GLN A 232 -6.93 -18.27 23.16
N MET A 233 -7.56 -17.88 22.06
CA MET A 233 -8.89 -17.27 22.09
C MET A 233 -10.01 -18.30 22.20
N PHE A 234 -9.90 -19.44 21.50
CA PHE A 234 -10.95 -20.45 21.46
C PHE A 234 -10.84 -21.52 22.54
N TYR A 235 -9.64 -21.84 23.04
CA TYR A 235 -9.47 -22.84 24.11
C TYR A 235 -9.53 -22.23 25.52
N SER A 236 -9.29 -20.93 25.70
CA SER A 236 -9.49 -20.27 27.01
C SER A 236 -10.97 -20.03 27.36
N GLN A 237 -11.90 -20.20 26.42
CA GLN A 237 -13.35 -20.16 26.68
C GLN A 237 -13.93 -21.51 27.14
N GLU A 238 -13.10 -22.54 27.33
CA GLU A 238 -13.54 -23.91 27.63
C GLU A 238 -13.26 -24.33 29.08
N SER A 239 -12.71 -23.43 29.90
CA SER A 239 -12.28 -23.68 31.28
C SER A 239 -13.10 -22.96 32.37
N ASP A 240 -14.28 -22.43 32.04
CA ASP A 240 -15.23 -21.86 33.01
C ASP A 240 -16.53 -22.68 33.08
#